data_AF-A0A8J2V775-F1
#
_entry.id   AF-A0A8J2V775-F1
#
_cell.length_a   1.000
_cell.length_b   1.000
_cell.length_c   1.000
_cell.angle_alpha   90.00
_cell.angle_beta   90.00
_cell.angle_gamma   90.00
#
_symmetry.space_group_name_H-M   'P 1'
#
loop_
_entity.id
_entity.type
_entity.pdbx_description
1 polymer ?
#
loop_
_entity_poly.entity_id
_entity_poly.type
_entity_poly.pdbx_seq_one_letter_code
_entity_poly.pdbx_strand_id
1 'polypeptide(L)'
;MLTFKNISIASGIALLSVLAAIFLYGISYIWVVLIIFFWIGFLIWGSSTIESGYFVKSFNKGSQNSNKIALTFDDGPHPMTLPVLELLEKHDVKATFFCIGRQIEKHPHIFHKIVEKGHTVGNHSYSHSNNFGFFSSRRVKNELDTTDSLIKKYTDKNAVFFRPPFGVTNLHIKKALNKTKHHTIGWNIRSLDTAIEFEEAILKRIKTRLKPGSIILLHDTSQKTVNVLEQLLIYIKKENFEAVTVNQLINIEPYED
;
A
#
# COMPACT_ATOMS: atom_id res chain seq x y z
N MET A 1 12.25 -16.00 -4.93
CA MET A 1 11.11 -15.06 -4.90
C MET A 1 10.35 -15.13 -6.22
N LEU A 2 9.02 -15.29 -6.18
CA LEU A 2 8.17 -15.32 -7.38
C LEU A 2 8.05 -13.89 -7.92
N THR A 3 8.91 -13.53 -8.87
CA THR A 3 8.86 -12.22 -9.55
C THR A 3 8.32 -12.39 -10.95
N PHE A 4 7.75 -11.33 -11.51
CA PHE A 4 7.30 -11.31 -12.91
C PHE A 4 8.39 -11.77 -13.89
N LYS A 5 9.64 -11.32 -13.67
CA LYS A 5 10.78 -11.71 -14.51
C LYS A 5 11.00 -13.23 -14.46
N ASN A 6 11.10 -13.80 -13.25
CA ASN A 6 11.43 -15.21 -13.08
C ASN A 6 10.29 -16.11 -13.58
N ILE A 7 9.04 -15.76 -13.28
CA ILE A 7 7.88 -16.52 -13.75
C ILE A 7 7.75 -16.45 -15.27
N SER A 8 7.93 -15.27 -15.88
CA SER A 8 7.84 -15.16 -17.35
C SER A 8 8.96 -15.92 -18.07
N ILE A 9 10.18 -15.92 -17.54
CA ILE A 9 11.28 -16.75 -18.08
C ILE A 9 10.95 -18.24 -17.95
N ALA A 10 10.52 -18.70 -16.77
CA ALA A 10 10.18 -20.10 -16.54
C ALA A 10 9.01 -20.56 -17.44
N SER A 11 7.94 -19.76 -17.55
CA SER A 11 6.81 -20.03 -18.44
C SER A 11 7.23 -20.04 -19.91
N GLY A 12 8.15 -19.16 -20.32
CA GLY A 12 8.69 -19.14 -21.68
C GLY A 12 9.50 -20.39 -22.01
N ILE A 13 10.38 -20.82 -21.11
CA ILE A 13 11.14 -22.09 -21.26
C ILE A 13 10.16 -23.27 -21.33
N ALA A 14 9.20 -23.34 -20.42
CA ALA A 14 8.19 -24.41 -20.41
C ALA A 14 7.39 -24.45 -21.72
N LEU A 15 7.00 -23.29 -22.24
CA LEU A 15 6.27 -23.17 -23.50
C LEU A 15 7.11 -23.69 -24.68
N LEU A 16 8.38 -23.29 -24.76
CA LEU A 16 9.29 -23.76 -25.82
C LEU A 16 9.51 -25.28 -25.75
N SER A 17 9.70 -25.84 -24.55
CA SER A 17 9.85 -27.28 -24.36
C SER A 17 8.60 -28.06 -24.76
N VAL A 18 7.41 -27.56 -24.40
CA VAL A 18 6.14 -28.18 -24.81
C VAL A 18 5.94 -28.09 -26.32
N LEU A 19 6.24 -26.96 -26.96
CA LEU A 19 6.16 -26.82 -28.41
C LEU A 19 7.11 -27.78 -29.14
N ALA A 20 8.34 -27.93 -28.63
CA ALA A 20 9.28 -28.92 -29.16
C ALA A 20 8.76 -30.35 -28.99
N ALA A 21 8.17 -30.68 -27.84
CA ALA A 21 7.60 -32.01 -27.62
C ALA A 21 6.34 -32.27 -28.47
N ILE A 22 5.52 -31.25 -28.75
CA ILE A 22 4.39 -31.36 -29.69
C ILE A 22 4.93 -31.70 -31.09
N PHE A 23 5.96 -30.99 -31.52
CA PHE A 23 6.58 -31.20 -32.83
C PHE A 23 7.27 -32.56 -32.95
N LEU A 24 8.04 -32.97 -31.93
CA LEU A 24 8.86 -34.18 -31.96
C LEU A 24 8.09 -35.47 -31.62
N TYR A 25 7.09 -35.37 -30.74
CA TYR A 25 6.42 -36.53 -30.16
C TYR A 25 4.89 -36.51 -30.31
N GLY A 26 4.32 -35.48 -30.95
CA GLY A 26 2.88 -35.40 -31.20
C GLY A 26 2.03 -35.27 -29.93
N ILE A 27 2.58 -34.73 -28.83
CA ILE A 27 1.81 -34.53 -27.60
C ILE A 27 0.68 -33.50 -27.82
N SER A 28 -0.33 -33.51 -26.95
CA SER A 28 -1.50 -32.63 -27.09
C SER A 28 -1.18 -31.13 -26.84
N TYR A 29 -1.82 -30.25 -27.60
CA TYR A 29 -1.77 -28.79 -27.42
C TYR A 29 -2.36 -28.29 -26.09
N ILE A 30 -3.06 -29.15 -25.33
CA ILE A 30 -3.61 -28.80 -24.01
C ILE A 30 -2.52 -28.26 -23.06
N TRP A 31 -1.28 -28.74 -23.18
CA TRP A 31 -0.17 -28.29 -22.36
C TRP A 31 0.19 -26.81 -22.59
N VAL A 32 0.03 -26.30 -23.82
CA VAL A 32 0.22 -24.87 -24.12
C VAL A 32 -0.84 -24.04 -23.39
N VAL A 33 -2.10 -24.47 -23.47
CA VAL A 33 -3.22 -23.80 -22.79
C VAL A 33 -3.00 -23.77 -21.28
N LEU A 34 -2.56 -24.87 -20.68
CA LEU A 34 -2.27 -24.95 -19.25
C LEU A 34 -1.14 -23.99 -18.84
N ILE A 35 -0.04 -23.93 -19.61
CA ILE A 35 1.07 -22.99 -19.31
C ILE A 35 0.59 -21.54 -19.34
N ILE A 36 -0.17 -21.17 -20.38
CA ILE A 36 -0.72 -19.80 -20.51
C ILE A 36 -1.68 -19.52 -19.37
N PHE A 37 -2.55 -20.46 -19.02
CA PHE A 37 -3.51 -20.33 -17.91
C PHE A 37 -2.81 -20.06 -16.58
N PHE A 38 -1.79 -20.86 -16.23
CA PHE A 38 -1.02 -20.64 -15.00
C PHE A 38 -0.26 -19.32 -15.02
N TRP A 39 0.32 -18.94 -16.17
CA TRP A 39 1.01 -17.66 -16.31
C TRP A 39 0.06 -16.49 -16.07
N ILE A 40 -1.13 -16.48 -16.69
CA ILE A 40 -2.18 -15.49 -16.44
C ILE A 40 -2.60 -15.48 -14.97
N GLY A 41 -2.75 -16.66 -14.35
CA GLY A 41 -3.04 -16.78 -12.92
C GLY A 41 -2.00 -16.06 -12.04
N PHE A 42 -0.72 -16.22 -12.35
CA PHE A 42 0.36 -15.48 -11.66
C PHE A 42 0.30 -13.98 -11.90
N LEU A 43 -0.09 -13.51 -13.09
CA LEU A 43 -0.27 -12.08 -13.35
C LEU A 43 -1.39 -11.50 -12.48
N ILE A 44 -2.54 -12.17 -12.41
CA ILE A 44 -3.70 -11.73 -11.62
C ILE A 44 -3.34 -11.72 -10.14
N TRP A 45 -2.80 -12.84 -9.63
CA TRP A 45 -2.38 -12.95 -8.22
C TRP A 45 -1.31 -11.92 -7.84
N GLY A 46 -0.28 -11.78 -8.67
CA GLY A 46 0.81 -10.83 -8.43
C GLY A 46 0.34 -9.38 -8.53
N SER A 47 -0.69 -9.10 -9.32
CA SER A 47 -1.27 -7.78 -9.46
C SER A 47 -2.13 -7.39 -8.26
N SER A 48 -2.87 -8.35 -7.68
CA SER A 48 -3.80 -8.11 -6.57
C SER A 48 -3.19 -8.31 -5.18
N THR A 49 -1.98 -8.88 -5.10
CA THR A 49 -1.30 -9.20 -3.85
C THR A 49 -0.02 -8.39 -3.71
N ILE A 50 -0.12 -7.16 -3.17
CA ILE A 50 1.04 -6.27 -2.99
C ILE A 50 2.17 -6.91 -2.17
N GLU A 51 1.84 -7.77 -1.21
CA GLU A 51 2.78 -8.50 -0.36
C GLU A 51 3.69 -9.47 -1.14
N SER A 52 3.27 -9.90 -2.34
CA SER A 52 4.02 -10.86 -3.16
C SER A 52 5.34 -10.31 -3.69
N GLY A 53 5.46 -8.98 -3.83
CA GLY A 53 6.58 -8.35 -4.51
C GLY A 53 6.71 -8.71 -5.99
N TYR A 54 5.64 -9.24 -6.61
CA TYR A 54 5.70 -9.87 -7.93
C TYR A 54 6.09 -8.89 -9.04
N PHE A 55 5.39 -7.75 -9.15
CA PHE A 55 5.73 -6.68 -10.09
C PHE A 55 6.69 -5.66 -9.49
N VAL A 56 6.37 -5.19 -8.28
CA VAL A 56 7.04 -4.10 -7.57
C VAL A 56 7.42 -4.58 -6.18
N LYS A 57 8.65 -4.31 -5.74
CA LYS A 57 9.06 -4.57 -4.35
C LYS A 57 8.38 -3.53 -3.46
N SER A 58 7.65 -4.01 -2.45
CA SER A 58 6.93 -3.17 -1.50
C SER A 58 7.36 -3.48 -0.06
N PHE A 59 7.32 -2.47 0.80
CA PHE A 59 7.48 -2.62 2.24
C PHE A 59 6.11 -2.90 2.86
N ASN A 60 5.89 -4.14 3.29
CA ASN A 60 4.60 -4.59 3.85
C ASN A 60 4.65 -4.81 5.36
N LYS A 61 5.85 -4.86 5.92
CA LYS A 61 6.14 -5.03 7.35
C LYS A 61 7.56 -4.51 7.61
N GLY A 62 7.85 -4.11 8.85
CA GLY A 62 9.18 -3.79 9.33
C GLY A 62 9.89 -4.97 9.99
N SER A 63 10.96 -4.63 10.72
CA SER A 63 11.70 -5.58 11.55
C SER A 63 10.82 -6.16 12.67
N GLN A 64 11.02 -7.43 13.00
CA GLN A 64 10.31 -8.11 14.08
C GLN A 64 11.09 -8.12 15.41
N ASN A 65 12.25 -7.46 15.44
CA ASN A 65 13.16 -7.47 16.59
C ASN A 65 12.79 -6.43 17.67
N SER A 66 11.70 -5.69 17.48
CA SER A 66 11.17 -4.69 18.41
C SER A 66 9.65 -4.72 18.36
N ASN A 67 8.96 -4.41 19.46
CA ASN A 67 7.49 -4.33 19.52
C ASN A 67 6.89 -3.12 18.78
N LYS A 68 7.55 -2.63 17.72
CA LYS A 68 7.09 -1.52 16.90
C LYS A 68 6.09 -1.99 15.86
N ILE A 69 5.04 -1.19 15.64
CA ILE A 69 4.04 -1.36 14.57
C ILE A 69 3.75 0.00 13.93
N ALA A 70 3.20 0.01 12.73
CA ALA A 70 2.77 1.24 12.05
C ALA A 70 1.26 1.23 11.81
N LEU A 71 0.60 2.29 12.29
CA LEU A 71 -0.76 2.64 11.90
C LEU A 71 -0.67 3.47 10.61
N THR A 72 -1.41 3.07 9.59
CA THR A 72 -1.45 3.79 8.31
C THR A 72 -2.88 4.03 7.86
N PHE A 73 -3.12 5.22 7.32
CA PHE A 73 -4.44 5.68 6.88
C PHE A 73 -4.40 6.06 5.40
N ASP A 74 -5.32 5.52 4.60
CA ASP A 74 -5.47 5.84 3.18
C ASP A 74 -6.71 6.72 2.95
N ASP A 75 -6.72 7.39 1.79
CA ASP A 75 -7.80 8.17 1.18
C ASP A 75 -8.01 9.60 1.67
N GLY A 76 -7.53 9.95 2.86
CA GLY A 76 -7.58 11.32 3.35
C GLY A 76 -6.81 12.34 2.49
N PRO A 77 -6.88 13.64 2.83
CA PRO A 77 -7.58 14.21 3.98
C PRO A 77 -9.10 14.26 3.81
N HIS A 78 -9.82 14.04 4.90
CA HIS A 78 -11.28 14.04 4.97
C HIS A 78 -11.71 14.68 6.30
N PRO A 79 -12.95 15.19 6.48
CA PRO A 79 -13.40 15.67 7.79
C PRO A 79 -13.18 14.68 8.94
N MET A 80 -13.27 13.37 8.67
CA MET A 80 -12.99 12.30 9.64
C MET A 80 -11.50 12.09 9.96
N THR A 81 -10.59 12.70 9.20
CA THR A 81 -9.17 12.75 9.57
C THR A 81 -8.97 13.54 10.87
N LEU A 82 -9.76 14.58 11.13
CA LEU A 82 -9.63 15.40 12.36
C LEU A 82 -9.80 14.59 13.66
N PRO A 83 -10.90 13.82 13.85
CA PRO A 83 -11.02 12.98 15.04
C PRO A 83 -9.97 11.85 15.09
N VAL A 84 -9.49 11.36 13.93
CA VAL A 84 -8.32 10.44 13.91
C VAL A 84 -7.09 11.13 14.51
N LEU A 85 -6.76 12.36 14.09
CA LEU A 85 -5.64 13.12 14.61
C LEU A 85 -5.77 13.41 16.11
N GLU A 86 -6.97 13.72 16.60
CA GLU A 86 -7.25 13.94 18.01
C GLU A 86 -7.00 12.68 18.86
N LEU A 87 -7.45 11.52 18.38
CA LEU A 87 -7.20 10.24 19.05
C LEU A 87 -5.71 9.88 19.06
N LEU A 88 -5.01 10.10 17.95
CA LEU A 88 -3.56 9.85 17.87
C LEU A 88 -2.78 10.74 18.86
N GLU A 89 -3.13 12.03 18.95
CA GLU A 89 -2.52 12.97 19.90
C GLU A 89 -2.82 12.61 21.35
N LYS A 90 -4.08 12.29 21.68
CA LYS A 90 -4.49 11.85 23.02
C LYS A 90 -3.70 10.63 23.53
N HIS A 91 -3.26 9.78 22.62
CA HIS A 91 -2.49 8.57 22.93
C HIS A 91 -0.98 8.72 22.69
N ASP A 92 -0.50 9.91 22.33
CA ASP A 92 0.89 10.20 21.96
C ASP A 92 1.45 9.26 20.88
N VAL A 93 0.64 9.01 19.84
CA VAL A 93 0.98 8.13 18.72
C VAL A 93 1.18 8.92 17.44
N LYS A 94 2.20 8.56 16.66
CA LYS A 94 2.36 9.04 15.28
C LYS A 94 2.00 7.95 14.27
N ALA A 95 1.34 8.34 13.19
CA ALA A 95 0.92 7.47 12.10
C ALA A 95 1.44 7.96 10.73
N THR A 96 1.17 7.19 9.69
CA THR A 96 1.46 7.55 8.30
C THR A 96 0.18 7.66 7.49
N PHE A 97 -0.01 8.79 6.80
CA PHE A 97 -1.19 9.07 5.98
C PHE A 97 -0.82 9.04 4.50
N PHE A 98 -1.45 8.16 3.72
CA PHE A 98 -1.33 8.13 2.27
C PHE A 98 -2.47 8.96 1.67
N CYS A 99 -2.14 10.19 1.29
CA CYS A 99 -3.13 11.19 0.90
C CYS A 99 -3.39 11.19 -0.60
N ILE A 100 -4.67 11.30 -0.97
CA ILE A 100 -5.09 11.50 -2.37
C ILE A 100 -4.90 12.96 -2.73
N GLY A 101 -4.20 13.25 -3.84
CA GLY A 101 -3.90 14.63 -4.26
C GLY A 101 -5.14 15.53 -4.37
N ARG A 102 -6.23 15.06 -4.99
CA ARG A 102 -7.51 15.81 -5.05
C ARG A 102 -8.09 16.14 -3.68
N GLN A 103 -7.87 15.28 -2.69
CA GLN A 103 -8.35 15.53 -1.32
C GLN A 103 -7.47 16.55 -0.61
N ILE A 104 -6.16 16.59 -0.89
CA ILE A 104 -5.27 17.65 -0.42
C ILE A 104 -5.76 19.02 -0.91
N GLU A 105 -6.14 19.14 -2.19
CA GLU A 105 -6.69 20.38 -2.74
C GLU A 105 -8.02 20.77 -2.13
N LYS A 106 -8.89 19.78 -1.86
CA LYS A 106 -10.22 20.00 -1.29
C LYS A 106 -10.18 20.34 0.21
N HIS A 107 -9.24 19.75 0.95
CA HIS A 107 -9.14 19.86 2.40
C HIS A 107 -7.72 20.28 2.85
N PRO A 108 -7.20 21.42 2.35
CA PRO A 108 -5.81 21.83 2.58
C PRO A 108 -5.52 22.12 4.07
N HIS A 109 -6.51 22.64 4.80
CA HIS A 109 -6.40 22.89 6.24
C HIS A 109 -6.28 21.59 7.06
N ILE A 110 -6.92 20.50 6.62
CA ILE A 110 -6.80 19.19 7.29
C ILE A 110 -5.44 18.59 6.97
N PHE A 111 -5.01 18.66 5.71
CA PHE A 111 -3.68 18.21 5.30
C PHE A 111 -2.57 18.90 6.11
N HIS A 112 -2.66 20.23 6.25
CA HIS A 112 -1.69 20.99 7.02
C HIS A 112 -1.60 20.51 8.48
N LYS A 113 -2.74 20.21 9.12
CA LYS A 113 -2.75 19.63 10.48
C LYS A 113 -2.08 18.27 10.58
N ILE A 114 -2.19 17.41 9.55
CA ILE A 114 -1.47 16.12 9.51
C ILE A 114 0.04 16.36 9.61
N VAL A 115 0.55 17.29 8.79
CA VAL A 115 1.97 17.65 8.74
C VAL A 115 2.42 18.34 10.03
N GLU A 116 1.68 19.35 10.49
CA GLU A 116 1.98 20.13 11.69
C GLU A 116 2.05 19.25 12.95
N LYS A 117 1.16 18.26 13.07
CA LYS A 117 1.19 17.28 14.17
C LYS A 117 2.32 16.25 14.06
N GLY A 118 3.22 16.37 13.07
CA GLY A 118 4.41 15.53 12.93
C GLY A 118 4.10 14.11 12.45
N HIS A 119 2.97 13.90 11.76
CA HIS A 119 2.71 12.63 11.09
C HIS A 119 3.46 12.58 9.76
N THR A 120 3.74 11.36 9.29
CA THR A 120 4.33 11.16 7.98
C THR A 120 3.24 11.16 6.91
N VAL A 121 3.50 11.80 5.78
CA VAL A 121 2.61 11.80 4.62
C VAL A 121 3.27 11.07 3.46
N GLY A 122 2.50 10.21 2.79
CA GLY A 122 2.85 9.58 1.53
C GLY A 122 1.84 9.89 0.43
N ASN A 123 2.21 9.57 -0.80
CA ASN A 123 1.41 9.74 -2.00
C ASN A 123 0.42 8.58 -2.19
N HIS A 124 -0.86 8.88 -2.46
CA HIS A 124 -1.89 7.90 -2.79
C HIS A 124 -2.55 8.11 -4.16
N SER A 125 -1.75 8.51 -5.15
CA SER A 125 -2.18 9.03 -6.46
C SER A 125 -2.93 10.36 -6.35
N TYR A 126 -3.22 10.99 -7.50
CA TYR A 126 -3.94 12.26 -7.52
C TYR A 126 -5.46 12.04 -7.47
N SER A 127 -5.96 11.14 -8.31
CA SER A 127 -7.39 10.96 -8.55
C SER A 127 -8.01 9.78 -7.80
N HIS A 128 -7.20 8.80 -7.40
CA HIS A 128 -7.67 7.49 -6.89
C HIS A 128 -8.76 6.87 -7.79
N SER A 129 -8.57 6.95 -9.12
CA SER A 129 -9.52 6.43 -10.10
C SER A 129 -9.69 4.90 -9.96
N ASN A 130 -10.92 4.41 -10.07
CA ASN A 130 -11.20 2.96 -10.18
C ASN A 130 -10.44 2.29 -11.34
N ASN A 131 -10.05 3.07 -12.36
CA ASN A 131 -9.29 2.59 -13.52
C ASN A 131 -7.77 2.70 -13.33
N PHE A 132 -7.27 3.06 -12.13
CA PHE A 132 -5.84 3.30 -11.89
C PHE A 132 -4.95 2.13 -12.33
N GLY A 133 -5.38 0.89 -12.07
CA GLY A 133 -4.67 -0.32 -12.49
C GLY A 133 -4.49 -0.46 -14.01
N PHE A 134 -5.29 0.24 -14.81
CA PHE A 134 -5.24 0.20 -16.28
C PHE A 134 -4.53 1.42 -16.89
N PHE A 135 -4.02 2.32 -16.06
CA PHE A 135 -3.32 3.51 -16.56
C PHE A 135 -1.99 3.16 -17.22
N SER A 136 -1.66 3.90 -18.28
CA SER A 136 -0.33 3.85 -18.87
C SER A 136 0.71 4.35 -17.87
N SER A 137 1.97 3.93 -18.02
CA SER A 137 3.05 4.40 -17.14
C SER A 137 3.24 5.92 -17.14
N ARG A 138 2.89 6.60 -18.26
CA ARG A 138 2.93 8.06 -18.34
C ARG A 138 1.84 8.68 -17.46
N ARG A 139 0.63 8.14 -17.52
CA ARG A 139 -0.50 8.62 -16.71
C ARG A 139 -0.27 8.34 -15.23
N VAL A 140 0.24 7.16 -14.87
CA VAL A 140 0.63 6.86 -13.47
C VAL A 140 1.67 7.87 -12.98
N LYS A 141 2.74 8.13 -13.75
CA LYS A 141 3.74 9.14 -13.38
C LYS A 141 3.10 10.51 -13.13
N ASN A 142 2.19 10.96 -14.00
CA ASN A 142 1.51 12.24 -13.85
C ASN A 142 0.65 12.30 -12.56
N GLU A 143 -0.06 11.22 -12.23
CA GLU A 143 -0.80 11.14 -10.95
C GLU A 143 0.13 11.27 -9.76
N LEU A 144 1.32 10.67 -9.80
CA LEU A 144 2.31 10.77 -8.72
C LEU A 144 2.87 12.19 -8.64
N ASP A 145 3.45 12.70 -9.73
CA ASP A 145 4.11 14.02 -9.76
C ASP A 145 3.16 15.16 -9.31
N THR A 146 1.87 15.07 -9.68
CA THR A 146 0.86 16.07 -9.30
C THR A 146 0.63 16.05 -7.79
N THR A 147 0.45 14.86 -7.21
CA THR A 147 0.29 14.71 -5.76
C THR A 147 1.57 15.10 -5.01
N ASP A 148 2.75 14.75 -5.52
CA ASP A 148 4.03 15.12 -4.89
C ASP A 148 4.21 16.64 -4.85
N SER A 149 3.83 17.34 -5.91
CA SER A 149 3.86 18.80 -5.97
C SER A 149 2.94 19.42 -4.92
N LEU A 150 1.77 18.81 -4.67
CA LEU A 150 0.85 19.24 -3.61
C LEU A 150 1.42 18.97 -2.22
N ILE A 151 2.03 17.80 -1.99
CA ILE A 151 2.66 17.47 -0.70
C ILE A 151 3.80 18.44 -0.41
N LYS A 152 4.69 18.65 -1.40
CA LYS A 152 5.85 19.56 -1.29
C LYS A 152 5.47 20.97 -0.86
N LYS A 153 4.31 21.47 -1.30
CA LYS A 153 3.82 22.81 -0.90
C LYS A 153 3.65 23.00 0.61
N TYR A 154 3.44 21.93 1.38
CA TYR A 154 3.25 22.01 2.83
C TYR A 154 4.38 21.40 3.64
N THR A 155 5.21 20.54 3.03
CA THR A 155 6.34 19.88 3.70
C THR A 155 7.68 20.52 3.35
N ASP A 156 7.72 21.38 2.32
CA ASP A 156 8.91 21.90 1.66
C ASP A 156 9.88 20.83 1.14
N LYS A 157 9.43 19.55 1.06
CA LYS A 157 10.24 18.39 0.69
C LYS A 157 9.48 17.43 -0.21
N ASN A 158 10.21 16.68 -1.03
CA ASN A 158 9.63 15.67 -1.94
C ASN A 158 9.27 14.41 -1.14
N ALA A 159 8.01 13.97 -1.20
CA ALA A 159 7.61 12.69 -0.61
C ALA A 159 8.24 11.53 -1.40
N VAL A 160 8.75 10.51 -0.68
CA VAL A 160 9.30 9.31 -1.33
C VAL A 160 8.44 8.08 -1.16
N PHE A 161 7.39 8.15 -0.35
CA PHE A 161 6.49 7.02 -0.12
C PHE A 161 5.27 7.09 -1.02
N PHE A 162 4.96 5.97 -1.67
CA PHE A 162 3.75 5.79 -2.45
C PHE A 162 3.03 4.51 -2.04
N ARG A 163 1.72 4.58 -1.88
CA ARG A 163 0.86 3.41 -1.77
C ARG A 163 -0.06 3.36 -2.99
N PRO A 164 -0.08 2.27 -3.77
CA PRO A 164 -0.95 2.18 -4.93
C PRO A 164 -2.41 2.04 -4.52
N PRO A 165 -3.33 2.78 -5.15
CA PRO A 165 -4.77 2.58 -5.04
C PRO A 165 -5.15 1.09 -5.13
N PHE A 166 -5.98 0.65 -4.19
CA PHE A 166 -6.46 -0.74 -4.07
C PHE A 166 -5.36 -1.80 -3.84
N GLY A 167 -4.10 -1.41 -3.65
CA GLY A 167 -2.96 -2.33 -3.58
C GLY A 167 -2.55 -2.93 -4.92
N VAL A 168 -3.10 -2.45 -6.04
CA VAL A 168 -2.86 -3.03 -7.36
C VAL A 168 -1.48 -2.64 -7.87
N THR A 169 -0.71 -3.62 -8.35
CA THR A 169 0.60 -3.37 -8.99
C THR A 169 0.70 -4.05 -10.35
N ASN A 170 1.45 -3.47 -11.28
CA ASN A 170 1.72 -4.05 -12.59
C ASN A 170 2.98 -3.44 -13.23
N LEU A 171 3.30 -3.83 -14.46
CA LEU A 171 4.47 -3.32 -15.18
C LEU A 171 4.40 -1.82 -15.52
N HIS A 172 3.21 -1.27 -15.77
CA HIS A 172 3.06 0.16 -16.02
C HIS A 172 3.34 0.98 -14.76
N ILE A 173 2.82 0.53 -13.61
CA ILE A 173 3.10 1.12 -12.31
C ILE A 173 4.59 0.99 -11.98
N LYS A 174 5.20 -0.19 -12.15
CA LYS A 174 6.65 -0.39 -11.97
C LYS A 174 7.47 0.59 -12.81
N LYS A 175 7.11 0.77 -14.08
CA LYS A 175 7.82 1.68 -15.00
C LYS A 175 7.69 3.14 -14.57
N ALA A 176 6.56 3.55 -14.01
CA ALA A 176 6.39 4.88 -13.42
C ALA A 176 7.26 5.05 -12.17
N LEU A 177 7.22 4.10 -11.24
CA LEU A 177 7.99 4.13 -9.99
C LEU A 177 9.51 4.15 -10.23
N ASN A 178 10.01 3.45 -11.25
CA ASN A 178 11.42 3.53 -11.63
C ASN A 178 11.87 4.96 -12.02
N LYS A 179 10.93 5.80 -12.48
CA LYS A 179 11.17 7.20 -12.86
C LYS A 179 10.96 8.15 -11.70
N THR A 180 9.92 7.94 -10.89
CA THR A 180 9.59 8.80 -9.74
C THR A 180 10.37 8.44 -8.48
N LYS A 181 11.10 7.31 -8.49
CA LYS A 181 11.95 6.82 -7.38
C LYS A 181 11.24 6.51 -6.07
N HIS A 182 9.91 6.49 -6.06
CA HIS A 182 9.16 6.22 -4.85
C HIS A 182 9.38 4.80 -4.31
N HIS A 183 9.45 4.70 -2.99
CA HIS A 183 9.31 3.45 -2.27
C HIS A 183 7.83 3.09 -2.16
N THR A 184 7.50 1.87 -2.60
CA THR A 184 6.13 1.36 -2.50
C THR A 184 5.88 0.82 -1.10
N ILE A 185 4.87 1.35 -0.42
CA ILE A 185 4.45 0.92 0.92
C ILE A 185 3.14 0.13 0.78
N GLY A 186 3.16 -1.13 1.19
CA GLY A 186 1.97 -1.96 1.30
C GLY A 186 1.56 -2.16 2.75
N TRP A 187 1.07 -3.36 3.08
CA TRP A 187 0.60 -3.72 4.41
C TRP A 187 0.64 -5.24 4.58
N ASN A 188 0.70 -5.73 5.81
CA ASN A 188 0.49 -7.15 6.14
C ASN A 188 -0.79 -7.37 6.96
N ILE A 189 -1.46 -6.30 7.38
CA ILE A 189 -2.77 -6.32 8.03
C ILE A 189 -3.69 -5.36 7.29
N ARG A 190 -4.63 -5.92 6.51
CA ARG A 190 -5.76 -5.18 5.93
C ARG A 190 -6.94 -5.27 6.89
N SER A 191 -7.36 -4.13 7.45
CA SER A 191 -8.49 -4.03 8.38
C SER A 191 -9.82 -4.41 7.73
N LEU A 192 -9.99 -4.07 6.44
CA LEU A 192 -11.27 -4.12 5.73
C LEU A 192 -12.34 -3.22 6.37
N ASP A 193 -11.93 -2.12 6.99
CA ASP A 193 -12.82 -1.12 7.59
C ASP A 193 -13.79 -0.47 6.58
N THR A 194 -13.43 -0.43 5.30
CA THR A 194 -14.32 0.02 4.21
C THR A 194 -15.33 -1.04 3.75
N ALA A 195 -15.23 -2.29 4.18
CA ALA A 195 -16.06 -3.40 3.69
C ALA A 195 -16.77 -4.20 4.80
N ILE A 196 -16.22 -4.27 6.00
CA ILE A 196 -16.84 -4.93 7.15
C ILE A 196 -17.72 -3.91 7.87
N GLU A 197 -18.98 -4.27 8.13
CA GLU A 197 -19.93 -3.39 8.81
C GLU A 197 -19.65 -3.22 10.31
N PHE A 198 -19.31 -4.31 11.01
CA PHE A 198 -19.18 -4.33 12.46
C PHE A 198 -17.77 -3.96 12.95
N GLU A 199 -17.69 -2.98 13.84
CA GLU A 199 -16.44 -2.45 14.42
C GLU A 199 -15.65 -3.53 15.17
N GLU A 200 -16.33 -4.39 15.92
CA GLU A 200 -15.72 -5.48 16.68
C GLU A 200 -15.08 -6.52 15.76
N ALA A 201 -15.68 -6.76 14.59
CA ALA A 201 -15.14 -7.69 13.60
C ALA A 201 -13.87 -7.12 12.95
N ILE A 202 -13.83 -5.81 12.65
CA ILE A 202 -12.63 -5.12 12.16
C ILE A 202 -11.54 -5.19 13.22
N LEU A 203 -11.85 -4.83 14.47
CA LEU A 203 -10.90 -4.82 15.57
C LEU A 203 -10.35 -6.23 15.85
N LYS A 204 -11.21 -7.24 15.92
CA LYS A 204 -10.80 -8.65 16.10
C LYS A 204 -9.85 -9.09 15.01
N ARG A 205 -10.14 -8.75 13.74
CA ARG A 205 -9.27 -9.06 12.60
C ARG A 205 -7.88 -8.45 12.71
N ILE A 206 -7.78 -7.21 13.19
CA ILE A 206 -6.49 -6.56 13.43
C ILE A 206 -5.75 -7.28 14.56
N LYS A 207 -6.41 -7.46 15.72
CA LYS A 207 -5.84 -8.08 16.92
C LYS A 207 -5.27 -9.47 16.65
N THR A 208 -6.00 -10.34 15.95
CA THR A 208 -5.54 -11.72 15.69
C THR A 208 -4.36 -11.83 14.74
N ARG A 209 -4.04 -10.77 14.00
CA ARG A 209 -2.93 -10.73 13.04
C ARG A 209 -1.77 -9.85 13.51
N LEU A 210 -1.98 -9.09 14.58
CA LEU A 210 -1.02 -8.14 15.10
C LEU A 210 0.24 -8.85 15.60
N LYS A 211 1.39 -8.32 15.20
CA LYS A 211 2.71 -8.81 15.59
C LYS A 211 3.76 -7.71 15.41
N PRO A 212 4.92 -7.82 16.07
CA PRO A 212 6.07 -6.93 15.83
C PRO A 212 6.34 -6.72 14.33
N GLY A 213 6.57 -5.47 13.94
CA GLY A 213 6.82 -5.07 12.56
C GLY A 213 5.56 -4.90 11.70
N SER A 214 4.35 -5.02 12.24
CA SER A 214 3.13 -4.92 11.42
C SER A 214 2.88 -3.52 10.87
N ILE A 215 2.49 -3.44 9.60
CA ILE A 215 1.89 -2.26 8.96
C ILE A 215 0.40 -2.54 8.79
N ILE A 216 -0.42 -1.72 9.45
CA ILE A 216 -1.87 -1.84 9.49
C ILE A 216 -2.48 -0.81 8.55
N LEU A 217 -3.25 -1.27 7.56
CA LEU A 217 -4.03 -0.42 6.66
C LEU A 217 -5.41 -0.15 7.26
N LEU A 218 -5.74 1.13 7.43
CA LEU A 218 -7.04 1.73 7.80
C LEU A 218 -7.36 2.87 6.82
N HIS A 219 -8.57 3.43 6.88
CA HIS A 219 -8.97 4.60 6.10
C HIS A 219 -9.56 5.68 7.02
N ASP A 220 -9.08 6.91 6.93
CA ASP A 220 -9.49 8.03 7.81
C ASP A 220 -10.73 8.78 7.28
N THR A 221 -11.63 8.06 6.62
CA THR A 221 -12.78 8.62 5.89
C THR A 221 -14.13 8.32 6.54
N SER A 222 -14.17 7.57 7.65
CA SER A 222 -15.42 7.16 8.30
C SER A 222 -15.39 7.22 9.83
N GLN A 223 -16.54 7.48 10.45
CA GLN A 223 -16.70 7.43 11.91
C GLN A 223 -16.44 6.02 12.47
N LYS A 224 -16.80 4.99 11.71
CA LYS A 224 -16.55 3.58 12.06
C LYS A 224 -15.06 3.33 12.29
N THR A 225 -14.19 3.86 11.43
CA THR A 225 -12.73 3.72 11.60
C THR A 225 -12.22 4.48 12.81
N VAL A 226 -12.80 5.65 13.13
CA VAL A 226 -12.46 6.43 14.35
C VAL A 226 -12.75 5.59 15.60
N ASN A 227 -13.92 4.97 15.69
CA ASN A 227 -14.30 4.13 16.83
C ASN A 227 -13.39 2.89 16.96
N VAL A 228 -13.07 2.23 15.83
CA VAL A 228 -12.11 1.12 15.79
C VAL A 228 -10.72 1.57 16.24
N LEU A 229 -10.27 2.75 15.82
CA LEU A 229 -8.97 3.30 16.18
C LEU A 229 -8.87 3.54 17.69
N GLU A 230 -9.89 4.12 18.33
CA GLU A 230 -9.87 4.34 19.78
C GLU A 230 -9.65 3.04 20.55
N GLN A 231 -10.40 1.99 20.20
CA GLN A 231 -10.26 0.67 20.82
C GLN A 231 -8.93 -0.01 20.48
N LEU A 232 -8.41 0.22 19.28
CA LEU A 232 -7.11 -0.30 18.87
C LEU A 232 -5.97 0.36 19.64
N LEU A 233 -6.01 1.68 19.84
CA LEU A 233 -4.99 2.43 20.60
C LEU A 233 -4.91 1.97 22.05
N ILE A 234 -6.06 1.69 22.69
CA ILE A 234 -6.12 1.09 24.03
C ILE A 234 -5.47 -0.30 24.03
N TYR A 235 -5.79 -1.12 23.03
CA TYR A 235 -5.27 -2.48 22.93
C TYR A 235 -3.76 -2.52 22.69
N ILE A 236 -3.22 -1.75 21.73
CA ILE A 236 -1.78 -1.76 21.43
C ILE A 236 -0.96 -1.32 22.65
N LYS A 237 -1.46 -0.34 23.43
CA LYS A 237 -0.83 0.09 24.68
C LYS A 237 -0.81 -1.03 25.72
N LYS A 238 -1.93 -1.74 25.89
CA LYS A 238 -2.05 -2.87 26.81
C LYS A 238 -1.09 -4.01 26.45
N GLU A 239 -0.90 -4.28 25.17
CA GLU A 239 -0.02 -5.34 24.67
C GLU A 239 1.45 -4.88 24.50
N ASN A 240 1.80 -3.68 24.99
CA ASN A 240 3.15 -3.10 24.90
C ASN A 240 3.70 -2.99 23.46
N PHE A 241 2.83 -2.69 22.49
CA PHE A 241 3.23 -2.28 21.15
C PHE A 241 3.48 -0.77 21.10
N GLU A 242 4.56 -0.38 20.45
CA GLU A 242 4.89 1.02 20.16
C GLU A 242 4.44 1.35 18.74
N ALA A 243 3.48 2.27 18.59
CA ALA A 243 3.04 2.73 17.27
C ALA A 243 3.96 3.84 16.77
N VAL A 244 4.63 3.56 15.65
CA VAL A 244 5.58 4.47 14.98
C VAL A 244 5.13 4.73 13.55
N THR A 245 5.73 5.74 12.92
CA THR A 245 5.54 6.02 11.50
C THR A 245 6.21 4.94 10.62
N VAL A 246 5.79 4.80 9.36
CA VAL A 246 6.35 3.80 8.44
C VAL A 246 7.85 3.98 8.25
N ASN A 247 8.33 5.22 8.07
CA ASN A 247 9.76 5.54 7.95
C ASN A 247 10.57 5.04 9.15
N GLN A 248 10.08 5.27 10.37
CA GLN A 248 10.71 4.76 11.59
C GLN A 248 10.67 3.23 11.67
N LEU A 249 9.62 2.60 11.14
CA LEU A 249 9.47 1.15 11.17
C LEU A 249 10.42 0.43 10.18
N ILE A 250 10.69 1.06 9.03
CA ILE A 250 11.50 0.47 7.94
C ILE A 250 12.88 1.12 7.77
N ASN A 251 13.22 2.13 8.58
CA ASN A 251 14.45 2.92 8.53
C ASN A 251 14.74 3.53 7.16
N ILE A 252 13.76 4.24 6.59
CA ILE A 252 13.91 4.99 5.33
C ILE A 252 13.33 6.38 5.55
N GLU A 253 14.08 7.44 5.21
CA GLU A 253 13.57 8.80 5.32
C GLU A 253 12.30 9.01 4.47
N PRO A 254 11.25 9.67 5.01
CA PRO A 254 9.98 9.82 4.29
C PRO A 254 10.01 10.93 3.24
N TYR A 255 11.02 11.80 3.29
CA TYR A 255 11.17 12.95 2.38
C TYR A 255 12.61 13.14 1.92
N GLU A 256 12.77 13.68 0.71
CA GLU A 256 14.04 14.13 0.12
C GLU A 256 13.98 15.64 -0.18
N ASP A 257 15.13 16.30 -0.22
CA ASP A 257 15.24 17.73 -0.58
C ASP A 257 14.88 18.00 -2.06
#